data_AF-A0A972ID64-F1
#
_entry.id   AF-A0A972ID64-F1
#
_cell.length_a   1.000
_cell.length_b   1.000
_cell.length_c   1.000
_cell.angle_alpha   90.00
_cell.angle_beta   90.00
_cell.angle_gamma   90.00
#
_symmetry.space_group_name_H-M   'P 1'
#
loop_
_entity.id
_entity.type
_entity.pdbx_description
1 polymer ?
#
loop_
_entity_poly.entity_id
_entity_poly.type
_entity_poly.pdbx_seq_one_letter_code
_entity_poly.pdbx_strand_id
1 'polypeptide(L)'
;MRLFDLLKMNKDIENSLNEYIHKLEKYKTLKKGQLASVADDDLKTAVMSRMQEKFIEKRIDENEVMESLPIPCRYVYACCTVIDEINNGGLTQLFFNTTKRFVSTAQEGFSVIGDEDLSRIMKEAIRIYEKNEERLAKYNDGTVESFSASYKEKLFDEFDNEFVKRAIDFDSLLVCYIRKNENAFGD
;
A
#
# COMPACT_ATOMS: atom_id res chain seq x y z
N MET A 1 33.21 13.29 9.32
CA MET A 1 32.26 12.89 10.37
C MET A 1 33.07 12.23 11.49
N ARG A 2 32.90 12.63 12.76
CA ARG A 2 33.70 12.08 13.87
C ARG A 2 33.08 10.76 14.36
N LEU A 3 33.88 9.85 14.93
CA LEU A 3 33.43 8.54 15.44
C LEU A 3 32.26 8.66 16.44
N PHE A 4 32.24 9.73 17.23
CA PHE A 4 31.17 10.01 18.19
C PHE A 4 29.83 10.34 17.51
N ASP A 5 29.87 11.04 16.37
CA ASP A 5 28.68 11.38 15.58
C ASP A 5 28.08 10.11 14.94
N LEU A 6 28.95 9.21 14.46
CA LEU A 6 28.57 7.89 13.94
C LEU A 6 27.88 7.02 15.00
N LEU A 7 28.44 6.94 16.22
CA LEU A 7 27.88 6.15 17.31
C LEU A 7 26.53 6.71 17.78
N LYS A 8 26.40 8.04 17.87
CA LYS A 8 25.14 8.68 18.21
C LYS A 8 24.07 8.42 17.13
N MET A 9 24.43 8.57 15.86
CA MET A 9 23.52 8.30 14.73
C MET A 9 23.04 6.86 14.74
N ASN A 10 23.91 5.88 15.01
CA ASN A 10 23.50 4.47 15.13
C ASN A 10 22.50 4.24 16.26
N LYS A 11 22.70 4.89 17.41
CA LYS A 11 21.79 4.79 18.56
C LYS A 11 20.44 5.45 18.29
N ASP A 12 20.44 6.59 17.60
CA ASP A 12 19.21 7.29 17.22
C ASP A 12 18.40 6.45 16.21
N ILE A 13 19.07 5.79 15.26
CA ILE A 13 18.44 4.83 14.33
C ILE A 13 17.84 3.64 15.08
N GLU A 14 18.60 3.03 15.99
CA GLU A 14 18.13 1.89 16.78
C GLU A 14 16.89 2.23 17.62
N ASN A 15 16.91 3.39 18.29
CA ASN A 15 15.77 3.86 19.06
C ASN A 15 14.53 4.06 18.18
N SER A 16 14.70 4.72 17.01
CA SER A 16 13.59 4.96 16.07
C SER A 16 12.99 3.65 15.54
N LEU A 17 13.83 2.66 15.22
CA LEU A 17 13.38 1.33 14.79
C LEU A 17 12.61 0.61 15.90
N ASN A 18 13.11 0.65 17.14
CA ASN A 18 12.43 0.03 18.27
C ASN A 18 11.08 0.70 18.55
N GLU A 19 10.99 2.03 18.49
CA GLU A 19 9.72 2.76 18.60
C GLU A 19 8.74 2.35 17.50
N TYR A 20 9.20 2.22 16.26
CA TYR A 20 8.36 1.77 15.15
C TYR A 20 7.86 0.33 15.35
N ILE A 21 8.73 -0.60 15.72
CA ILE A 21 8.35 -1.99 16.02
C ILE A 21 7.33 -2.04 17.16
N HIS A 22 7.53 -1.25 18.23
CA HIS A 22 6.56 -1.16 19.33
C HIS A 22 5.19 -0.65 18.86
N LYS A 23 5.15 0.31 17.94
CA LYS A 23 3.89 0.78 17.33
C LYS A 23 3.21 -0.35 16.54
N LEU A 24 3.94 -1.08 15.71
CA LEU A 24 3.39 -2.21 14.96
C LEU A 24 2.76 -3.24 15.89
N GLU A 25 3.47 -3.69 16.93
CA GLU A 25 2.96 -4.66 17.90
C GLU A 25 1.73 -4.16 18.65
N LYS A 26 1.74 -2.88 19.07
CA LYS A 26 0.58 -2.26 19.71
C LYS A 26 -0.66 -2.32 18.82
N TYR A 27 -0.52 -2.00 17.54
CA TYR A 27 -1.66 -1.86 16.65
C TYR A 27 -2.18 -3.15 16.03
N LYS A 28 -1.42 -4.26 16.09
CA LYS A 28 -1.94 -5.60 15.75
C LYS A 28 -3.22 -5.97 16.49
N THR A 29 -3.41 -5.44 17.70
CA THR A 29 -4.56 -5.73 18.57
C THR A 29 -5.59 -4.59 18.65
N LEU A 30 -5.52 -3.62 17.72
CA LEU A 30 -6.41 -2.45 17.68
C LEU A 30 -7.89 -2.86 17.73
N LYS A 31 -8.63 -2.28 18.68
CA LYS A 31 -10.07 -2.47 18.88
C LYS A 31 -10.87 -1.29 18.36
N LYS A 32 -12.15 -1.53 18.05
CA LYS A 32 -13.08 -0.46 17.66
C LYS A 32 -13.10 0.68 18.68
N GLY A 33 -13.14 1.91 18.18
CA GLY A 33 -13.13 3.13 18.99
C GLY A 33 -11.75 3.56 19.50
N GLN A 34 -10.70 2.72 19.42
CA GLN A 34 -9.37 3.11 19.86
C GLN A 34 -8.67 4.06 18.90
N LEU A 35 -9.07 4.09 17.62
CA LEU A 35 -8.50 4.99 16.63
C LEU A 35 -8.62 6.47 17.03
N ALA A 36 -9.68 6.87 17.74
CA ALA A 36 -9.87 8.24 18.21
C ALA A 36 -8.68 8.77 19.05
N SER A 37 -7.91 7.88 19.68
CA SER A 37 -6.74 8.22 20.50
C SER A 37 -5.39 8.09 19.78
N VAL A 38 -5.37 7.54 18.57
CA VAL A 38 -4.17 7.39 17.75
C VAL A 38 -3.85 8.74 17.11
N ALA A 39 -2.59 9.15 17.03
CA ALA A 39 -2.21 10.38 16.33
C ALA A 39 -2.38 10.23 14.81
N ASP A 40 -2.62 11.32 14.09
CA ASP A 40 -2.83 11.28 12.63
C ASP A 40 -1.66 10.62 11.88
N ASP A 41 -0.42 10.98 12.24
CA ASP A 41 0.80 10.40 11.66
C ASP A 41 0.93 8.88 11.87
N ASP A 42 0.25 8.34 12.88
CA ASP A 42 0.26 6.91 13.21
C ASP A 42 -0.94 6.15 12.64
N LEU A 43 -1.94 6.82 12.05
CA LEU A 43 -3.20 6.17 11.63
C LEU A 43 -2.98 5.13 10.55
N LYS A 44 -2.22 5.45 9.50
CA LYS A 44 -1.91 4.52 8.42
C LYS A 44 -1.24 3.27 8.98
N THR A 45 -0.21 3.44 9.81
CA THR A 45 0.46 2.32 10.49
C THR A 45 -0.50 1.51 11.34
N ALA A 46 -1.36 2.17 12.14
CA ALA A 46 -2.28 1.48 13.03
C ALA A 46 -3.29 0.61 12.27
N VAL A 47 -3.89 1.19 11.25
CA VAL A 47 -4.91 0.53 10.42
C VAL A 47 -4.30 -0.60 9.58
N MET A 48 -3.16 -0.36 8.93
CA MET A 48 -2.47 -1.38 8.12
C MET A 48 -1.95 -2.53 8.98
N SER A 49 -1.39 -2.26 10.16
CA SER A 49 -0.91 -3.30 11.08
C SER A 49 -2.04 -4.22 11.54
N ARG A 50 -3.21 -3.66 11.89
CA ARG A 50 -4.35 -4.48 12.29
C ARG A 50 -4.85 -5.34 11.13
N MET A 51 -4.87 -4.80 9.91
CA MET A 51 -5.29 -5.57 8.74
C MET A 51 -4.30 -6.69 8.40
N GLN A 52 -2.99 -6.41 8.43
CA GLN A 52 -1.93 -7.42 8.29
C GLN A 52 -2.09 -8.56 9.30
N GLU A 53 -2.37 -8.24 10.56
CA GLU A 53 -2.62 -9.26 11.58
C GLU A 53 -3.85 -10.13 11.26
N LYS A 54 -4.92 -9.57 10.69
CA LYS A 54 -6.09 -10.36 10.27
C LYS A 54 -5.77 -11.38 9.18
N PHE A 55 -4.86 -11.06 8.26
CA PHE A 55 -4.39 -12.03 7.27
C PHE A 55 -3.63 -13.18 7.93
N ILE A 56 -2.76 -12.87 8.90
CA ILE A 56 -1.97 -13.86 9.64
C ILE A 56 -2.86 -14.76 10.51
N GLU A 57 -3.78 -14.17 11.29
CA GLU A 57 -4.70 -14.87 12.20
C GLU A 57 -5.55 -15.90 11.48
N LYS A 58 -6.10 -15.52 10.31
CA LYS A 58 -7.10 -16.36 9.64
C LYS A 58 -6.49 -17.52 8.87
N ARG A 59 -5.19 -17.52 8.53
CA ARG A 59 -4.51 -18.59 7.76
C ARG A 59 -5.29 -19.05 6.50
N ILE A 60 -6.12 -18.17 5.95
CA ILE A 60 -6.92 -18.36 4.73
C ILE A 60 -6.38 -17.46 3.62
N ASP A 61 -6.93 -17.63 2.42
CA ASP A 61 -6.62 -16.80 1.26
C ASP A 61 -6.85 -15.31 1.57
N GLU A 62 -5.89 -14.45 1.20
CA GLU A 62 -5.98 -13.00 1.41
C GLU A 62 -7.23 -12.38 0.76
N ASN A 63 -7.71 -12.95 -0.35
CA ASN A 63 -8.95 -12.50 -0.99
C ASN A 63 -10.16 -12.74 -0.08
N GLU A 64 -10.25 -13.90 0.56
CA GLU A 64 -11.35 -14.18 1.50
C GLU A 64 -11.31 -13.25 2.71
N VAL A 65 -10.10 -12.95 3.22
CA VAL A 65 -9.94 -11.97 4.30
C VAL A 65 -10.43 -10.59 3.81
N MET A 66 -9.96 -10.12 2.66
CA MET A 66 -10.38 -8.84 2.09
C MET A 66 -11.89 -8.75 1.86
N GLU A 67 -12.50 -9.80 1.33
CA GLU A 67 -13.95 -9.89 1.13
C GLU A 67 -14.75 -9.94 2.44
N SER A 68 -14.12 -10.26 3.56
CA SER A 68 -14.74 -10.21 4.89
C SER A 68 -14.59 -8.85 5.58
N LEU A 69 -13.69 -7.98 5.11
CA LEU A 69 -13.45 -6.68 5.74
C LEU A 69 -14.58 -5.68 5.42
N PRO A 70 -14.87 -4.72 6.32
CA PRO A 70 -15.70 -3.58 5.97
C PRO A 70 -15.15 -2.82 4.76
N ILE A 71 -16.04 -2.27 3.92
CA ILE A 71 -15.67 -1.55 2.70
C ILE A 71 -14.59 -0.47 2.94
N PRO A 72 -14.69 0.41 3.97
CA PRO A 72 -13.64 1.40 4.24
C PRO A 72 -12.25 0.79 4.47
N CYS A 73 -12.18 -0.38 5.10
CA CYS A 73 -10.92 -1.08 5.33
C CYS A 73 -10.31 -1.57 4.02
N ARG A 74 -11.14 -2.10 3.11
CA ARG A 74 -10.67 -2.60 1.81
C ARG A 74 -10.04 -1.50 0.98
N TYR A 75 -10.68 -0.32 0.92
CA TYR A 75 -10.15 0.81 0.15
C TYR A 75 -8.81 1.29 0.72
N VAL A 76 -8.73 1.47 2.05
CA VAL A 76 -7.48 1.89 2.70
C VAL A 76 -6.36 0.88 2.43
N TYR A 77 -6.62 -0.41 2.62
CA TYR A 77 -5.62 -1.45 2.39
C TYR A 77 -5.16 -1.50 0.93
N ALA A 78 -6.11 -1.53 -0.01
CA ALA A 78 -5.80 -1.62 -1.42
C ALA A 78 -5.00 -0.40 -1.91
N CYS A 79 -5.40 0.82 -1.53
CA CYS A 79 -4.68 2.04 -1.91
C CYS A 79 -3.26 2.06 -1.35
N CYS A 80 -3.08 1.75 -0.06
CA CYS A 80 -1.75 1.72 0.56
C CYS A 80 -0.85 0.67 -0.10
N THR A 81 -1.35 -0.55 -0.28
CA THR A 81 -0.58 -1.65 -0.90
C THR A 81 -0.17 -1.32 -2.34
N VAL A 82 -1.06 -0.71 -3.13
CA VAL A 82 -0.74 -0.28 -4.50
C VAL A 82 0.30 0.85 -4.52
N ILE A 83 0.18 1.85 -3.64
CA ILE A 83 1.18 2.91 -3.50
C ILE A 83 2.54 2.33 -3.14
N ASP A 84 2.59 1.41 -2.18
CA ASP A 84 3.85 0.82 -1.71
C ASP A 84 4.52 0.01 -2.83
N GLU A 85 3.77 -0.76 -3.63
CA GLU A 85 4.31 -1.48 -4.79
C GLU A 85 4.83 -0.55 -5.89
N ILE A 86 4.09 0.51 -6.21
CA ILE A 86 4.51 1.50 -7.22
C ILE A 86 5.75 2.26 -6.75
N ASN A 87 5.84 2.60 -5.46
CA ASN A 87 7.05 3.23 -4.90
C ASN A 87 8.27 2.28 -4.94
N ASN A 88 8.05 0.97 -4.84
CA ASN A 88 9.13 -0.02 -4.86
C ASN A 88 9.64 -0.32 -6.28
N GLY A 89 8.76 -0.43 -7.28
CA GLY A 89 9.16 -0.83 -8.62
C GLY A 89 8.22 -0.39 -9.75
N GLY A 90 7.35 0.58 -9.49
CA GLY A 90 6.40 1.12 -10.46
C GLY A 90 5.23 0.18 -10.76
N LEU A 91 4.37 0.60 -11.68
CA LEU A 91 3.23 -0.14 -12.19
C LEU A 91 3.65 -1.46 -12.84
N THR A 92 4.86 -1.54 -13.43
CA THR A 92 5.41 -2.79 -13.94
C THR A 92 5.50 -3.84 -12.83
N GLN A 93 6.03 -3.48 -11.66
CA GLN A 93 6.10 -4.38 -10.50
C GLN A 93 4.70 -4.72 -9.99
N LEU A 94 3.83 -3.73 -9.85
CA LEU A 94 2.45 -3.93 -9.39
C LEU A 94 1.71 -4.99 -10.22
N PHE A 95 1.77 -4.90 -11.55
CA PHE A 95 1.08 -5.84 -12.45
C PHE A 95 1.78 -7.19 -12.61
N PHE A 96 3.08 -7.26 -12.34
CA PHE A 96 3.81 -8.52 -12.30
C PHE A 96 3.51 -9.30 -11.02
N ASN A 97 3.47 -8.61 -9.88
CA ASN A 97 3.27 -9.21 -8.57
C ASN A 97 1.82 -9.61 -8.32
N THR A 98 1.62 -10.44 -7.29
CA THR A 98 0.27 -10.88 -6.90
C THR A 98 -0.59 -9.75 -6.32
N THR A 99 0.02 -8.61 -5.98
CA THR A 99 -0.64 -7.37 -5.54
C THR A 99 -1.53 -6.76 -6.61
N LYS A 100 -1.36 -7.13 -7.89
CA LYS A 100 -2.28 -6.76 -8.98
C LYS A 100 -3.75 -7.06 -8.68
N ARG A 101 -4.04 -8.03 -7.81
CA ARG A 101 -5.40 -8.36 -7.38
C ARG A 101 -6.13 -7.19 -6.70
N PHE A 102 -5.40 -6.21 -6.16
CA PHE A 102 -5.96 -5.07 -5.44
C PHE A 102 -6.23 -3.85 -6.34
N VAL A 103 -5.83 -3.87 -7.62
CA VAL A 103 -5.86 -2.66 -8.48
C VAL A 103 -7.25 -2.09 -8.69
N SER A 104 -8.27 -2.93 -8.86
CA SER A 104 -9.65 -2.46 -9.04
C SER A 104 -10.19 -1.82 -7.76
N THR A 105 -9.94 -2.46 -6.61
CA THR A 105 -10.33 -1.92 -5.29
C THR A 105 -9.58 -0.63 -4.96
N ALA A 106 -8.30 -0.53 -5.34
CA ALA A 106 -7.51 0.69 -5.16
C ALA A 106 -8.01 1.81 -6.07
N GLN A 107 -8.31 1.52 -7.33
CA GLN A 107 -8.86 2.50 -8.27
C GLN A 107 -10.16 3.13 -7.74
N GLU A 108 -11.10 2.31 -7.28
CA GLU A 108 -12.33 2.80 -6.64
C GLU A 108 -12.03 3.53 -5.34
N GLY A 109 -11.14 2.98 -4.51
CA GLY A 109 -10.71 3.54 -3.24
C GLY A 109 -10.13 4.95 -3.39
N PHE A 110 -9.29 5.20 -4.40
CA PHE A 110 -8.75 6.53 -4.67
C PHE A 110 -9.86 7.57 -4.89
N SER A 111 -10.86 7.26 -5.73
CA SER A 111 -12.00 8.15 -5.96
C SER A 111 -12.82 8.36 -4.68
N VAL A 112 -13.13 7.29 -3.95
CA VAL A 112 -13.91 7.37 -2.70
C VAL A 112 -13.19 8.14 -1.59
N ILE A 113 -11.87 8.04 -1.51
CA ILE A 113 -11.02 8.76 -0.56
C ILE A 113 -10.86 10.24 -0.97
N GLY A 114 -11.07 10.56 -2.25
CA GLY A 114 -11.13 11.92 -2.77
C GLY A 114 -10.02 12.28 -3.76
N ASP A 115 -9.26 11.32 -4.24
CA ASP A 115 -8.20 11.51 -5.25
C ASP A 115 -8.63 10.94 -6.62
N GLU A 116 -9.38 11.76 -7.37
CA GLU A 116 -9.86 11.42 -8.71
C GLU A 116 -8.72 11.27 -9.73
N ASP A 117 -7.59 11.97 -9.52
CA ASP A 117 -6.43 11.89 -10.41
C ASP A 117 -5.74 10.52 -10.28
N LEU A 118 -5.47 10.07 -9.05
CA LEU A 118 -4.93 8.72 -8.81
C LEU A 118 -5.91 7.63 -9.30
N SER A 119 -7.22 7.82 -9.12
CA SER A 119 -8.23 6.90 -9.65
C SER A 119 -8.16 6.81 -11.17
N ARG A 120 -8.07 7.95 -11.86
CA ARG A 120 -7.93 8.02 -13.33
C ARG A 120 -6.65 7.35 -13.81
N ILE A 121 -5.52 7.62 -13.16
CA ILE A 121 -4.22 7.00 -13.51
C ILE A 121 -4.31 5.48 -13.39
N MET A 122 -4.84 4.97 -12.27
CA MET A 122 -5.01 3.54 -12.07
C MET A 122 -5.93 2.91 -13.12
N LYS A 123 -7.04 3.58 -13.46
CA LYS A 123 -7.96 3.11 -14.49
C LYS A 123 -7.27 2.96 -15.86
N GLU A 124 -6.47 3.93 -16.27
CA GLU A 124 -5.73 3.85 -17.53
C GLU A 124 -4.60 2.80 -17.47
N ALA A 125 -3.89 2.69 -16.35
CA ALA A 125 -2.86 1.67 -16.16
C ALA A 125 -3.45 0.24 -16.25
N ILE A 126 -4.60 0.00 -15.61
CA ILE A 126 -5.35 -1.27 -15.71
C ILE A 126 -5.70 -1.55 -17.17
N ARG A 127 -6.26 -0.57 -17.88
CA ARG A 127 -6.62 -0.71 -19.30
C ARG A 127 -5.41 -1.04 -20.19
N ILE A 128 -4.25 -0.43 -19.91
CA ILE A 128 -3.00 -0.71 -20.64
C ILE A 128 -2.52 -2.13 -20.34
N TYR A 129 -2.54 -2.55 -19.07
CA TYR A 129 -2.19 -3.91 -18.68
C TYR A 129 -3.07 -4.94 -19.40
N GLU A 130 -4.40 -4.80 -19.32
CA GLU A 130 -5.36 -5.74 -19.94
C GLU A 130 -5.13 -5.89 -21.44
N LYS A 131 -4.84 -4.79 -22.14
CA LYS A 131 -4.52 -4.80 -23.57
C LYS A 131 -3.19 -5.48 -23.93
N ASN A 132 -2.29 -5.62 -22.95
CA ASN A 132 -0.95 -6.16 -23.14
C ASN A 132 -0.73 -7.45 -22.34
N GLU A 133 -1.78 -8.04 -21.75
CA GLU A 133 -1.63 -9.17 -20.82
C GLU A 133 -0.92 -10.37 -21.47
N GLU A 134 -1.33 -10.77 -22.68
CA GLU A 134 -0.67 -11.86 -23.42
C GLU A 134 0.82 -11.55 -23.71
N ARG A 135 1.12 -10.28 -24.05
CA ARG A 135 2.50 -9.82 -24.28
C ARG A 135 3.32 -9.87 -23.00
N LEU A 136 2.73 -9.54 -21.85
CA LEU A 136 3.39 -9.52 -20.55
C LEU A 136 3.54 -10.92 -19.95
N ALA A 137 2.61 -11.84 -20.27
CA ALA A 137 2.62 -13.22 -19.76
C ALA A 137 3.92 -13.97 -20.08
N LYS A 138 4.60 -13.64 -21.19
CA LYS A 138 5.88 -14.24 -21.57
C LYS A 138 7.01 -13.98 -20.56
N TYR A 139 6.87 -12.97 -19.69
CA TYR A 139 7.85 -12.65 -18.65
C TYR A 139 7.57 -13.37 -17.32
N ASN A 140 6.43 -14.05 -17.19
CA ASN A 140 6.00 -14.68 -15.94
C ASN A 140 6.47 -16.15 -15.85
N ASP A 141 7.78 -16.37 -15.94
CA ASP A 141 8.42 -17.69 -15.79
C ASP A 141 8.96 -17.94 -14.37
N GLY A 142 8.75 -17.00 -13.46
CA GLY A 142 9.22 -17.05 -12.07
C GLY A 142 10.68 -16.63 -11.86
N THR A 143 11.38 -16.18 -12.91
CA THR A 143 12.78 -15.73 -12.81
C THR A 143 12.89 -14.22 -12.64
N VAL A 144 13.96 -13.79 -11.94
CA VAL A 144 14.27 -12.36 -11.76
C VAL A 144 14.70 -11.74 -13.10
N GLU A 145 15.32 -12.53 -13.97
CA GLU A 145 15.76 -12.12 -15.30
C GLU A 145 14.58 -11.73 -16.19
N SER A 146 13.54 -12.58 -16.24
CA SER A 146 12.32 -12.29 -17.02
C SER A 146 11.52 -11.14 -16.42
N PHE A 147 11.42 -11.06 -15.09
CA PHE A 147 10.88 -9.87 -14.42
C PHE A 147 11.62 -8.60 -14.84
N SER A 148 12.95 -8.59 -14.75
CA SER A 148 13.78 -7.43 -15.13
C SER A 148 13.63 -7.08 -16.62
N ALA A 149 13.46 -8.09 -17.47
CA ALA A 149 13.27 -7.89 -18.91
C ALA A 149 11.91 -7.24 -19.24
N SER A 150 10.89 -7.38 -18.38
CA SER A 150 9.56 -6.79 -18.60
C SER A 150 9.59 -5.25 -18.64
N TYR A 151 10.52 -4.61 -17.92
CA TYR A 151 10.71 -3.15 -17.94
C TYR A 151 11.10 -2.60 -19.33
N LYS A 152 11.61 -3.44 -20.24
CA LYS A 152 11.91 -3.02 -21.62
C LYS A 152 10.66 -2.65 -22.40
N GLU A 153 9.48 -3.09 -21.95
CA GLU A 153 8.20 -2.78 -22.62
C GLU A 153 7.77 -1.32 -22.40
N LYS A 154 8.25 -0.66 -21.34
CA LYS A 154 8.03 0.78 -21.05
C LYS A 154 6.57 1.22 -21.13
N LEU A 155 5.65 0.33 -20.76
CA LEU A 155 4.21 0.58 -20.90
C LEU A 155 3.69 1.64 -19.93
N PHE A 156 4.41 1.86 -18.82
CA PHE A 156 3.93 2.62 -17.68
C PHE A 156 4.81 3.81 -17.27
N ASP A 157 5.95 4.04 -17.93
CA ASP A 157 6.96 5.03 -17.52
C ASP A 157 6.39 6.45 -17.31
N GLU A 158 5.44 6.87 -18.16
CA GLU A 158 4.79 8.18 -18.02
C GLU A 158 3.85 8.24 -16.80
N PHE A 159 3.13 7.15 -16.53
CA PHE A 159 2.18 7.03 -15.43
C PHE A 159 2.89 6.92 -14.08
N ASP A 160 4.00 6.19 -13.99
CA ASP A 160 4.77 6.04 -12.74
C ASP A 160 5.23 7.41 -12.21
N ASN A 161 5.74 8.26 -13.10
CA ASN A 161 6.18 9.60 -12.75
C ASN A 161 5.03 10.52 -12.33
N GLU A 162 3.87 10.41 -12.97
CA GLU A 162 2.68 11.18 -12.60
C GLU A 162 2.14 10.70 -11.24
N PHE A 163 2.03 9.38 -11.07
CA PHE A 163 1.50 8.74 -9.86
C PHE A 163 2.29 9.13 -8.62
N VAL A 164 3.62 8.96 -8.63
CA VAL A 164 4.47 9.23 -7.46
C VAL A 164 4.37 10.69 -7.01
N LYS A 165 4.30 11.64 -7.96
CA LYS A 165 4.15 13.07 -7.63
C LYS A 165 2.82 13.36 -6.94
N ARG A 166 1.75 12.68 -7.33
CA ARG A 166 0.41 12.87 -6.76
C ARG A 166 0.23 12.14 -5.44
N ALA A 167 0.81 10.95 -5.32
CA ALA A 167 0.71 10.13 -4.11
C ALA A 167 1.29 10.80 -2.86
N ILE A 168 2.17 11.81 -3.01
CA ILE A 168 2.70 12.62 -1.90
C ILE A 168 1.58 13.26 -1.07
N ASP A 169 0.52 13.74 -1.72
CA ASP A 169 -0.56 14.46 -1.05
C ASP A 169 -1.67 13.53 -0.53
N PHE A 170 -1.64 12.26 -0.94
CA PHE A 170 -2.70 11.28 -0.66
C PHE A 170 -2.82 10.94 0.83
N ASP A 171 -1.71 10.96 1.58
CA ASP A 171 -1.72 10.59 3.01
C ASP A 171 -2.67 11.49 3.83
N SER A 172 -2.80 12.77 3.47
CA SER A 172 -3.73 13.69 4.13
C SER A 172 -5.20 13.30 3.91
N LEU A 173 -5.56 12.92 2.67
CA LEU A 173 -6.89 12.44 2.31
C LEU A 173 -7.19 11.11 3.00
N LEU A 174 -6.21 10.22 3.05
CA LEU A 174 -6.29 8.94 3.72
C LEU A 174 -6.59 9.10 5.22
N VAL A 175 -5.89 10.01 5.91
CA VAL A 175 -6.14 10.35 7.31
C VAL A 175 -7.59 10.83 7.50
N CYS A 176 -8.04 11.79 6.69
CA CYS A 176 -9.42 12.28 6.77
C CYS A 176 -10.45 11.16 6.55
N TYR A 177 -10.20 10.28 5.58
CA TYR A 177 -11.08 9.15 5.30
C TYR A 177 -11.12 8.14 6.46
N ILE A 178 -9.98 7.79 7.05
CA ILE A 178 -9.89 6.90 8.21
C ILE A 178 -10.67 7.49 9.39
N ARG A 179 -10.47 8.77 9.69
CA ARG A 179 -11.19 9.47 10.77
C ARG A 179 -12.70 9.45 10.58
N LYS A 180 -13.16 9.76 9.37
CA LYS A 180 -14.59 9.75 9.02
C LYS A 180 -15.23 8.36 9.15
N ASN A 181 -14.43 7.30 8.99
CA ASN A 181 -14.88 5.91 9.02
C ASN A 181 -14.32 5.13 10.22
N GLU A 182 -13.94 5.80 11.31
CA GLU A 182 -13.18 5.19 12.41
C GLU A 182 -13.79 3.90 12.97
N ASN A 183 -15.12 3.81 12.99
CA ASN A 183 -15.87 2.65 13.50
C ASN A 183 -15.76 1.40 12.61
N ALA A 184 -15.29 1.55 11.37
CA ALA A 184 -15.03 0.42 10.48
C ALA A 184 -13.74 -0.34 10.85
N PHE A 185 -12.83 0.31 11.59
CA PHE A 185 -11.50 -0.22 11.87
C PHE A 185 -11.41 -0.79 13.30
N GLY A 186 -10.53 -1.79 13.45
CA GLY A 186 -10.41 -2.58 14.67
C GLY A 186 -11.42 -3.73 14.74
N ASP A 187 -11.29 -4.55 15.79
CA ASP A 187 -12.26 -5.62 16.10
C ASP A 187 -13.42 -5.14 16.97
#